data_AF-A0A8X6UWX7-F1
#
_entry.id   AF-A0A8X6UWX7-F1
#
_cell.length_a   1.000
_cell.length_b   1.000
_cell.length_c   1.000
_cell.angle_alpha   90.00
_cell.angle_beta   90.00
_cell.angle_gamma   90.00
#
_symmetry.space_group_name_H-M   'P 1'
#
loop_
_entity.id
_entity.type
_entity.pdbx_description
1 polymer ?
#
loop_
_entity_poly.entity_id
_entity_poly.type
_entity_poly.pdbx_seq_one_letter_code
_entity_poly.pdbx_strand_id
1 'polypeptide(L)'
;RYLDDKGVPISIPFSFQFTEILETIYNSKFYISDPKKACIFVPSIDLLNQNNVRLKEASQVLASLPYWNSGLNHLLFNMLPGSVPEYNPVLEVQSMNAMIAGASFSTLTFRKSHDISIPVFSLTHLGHPFDSDACKEGSRQWLAVSAETNIHFEYRNQLEDLAEEHAGDKELLVLNHCSEGNSTLRCRGADSFTYPEVLEDSTFCLIIRGARLGQTALSDAMRAGCIPVFVSDGYVPPFYSTVDWKRASIAIFEENLGDLIHVLKSVSDEKISEMRHQACFLYEKYFSTIPKIVNTVLEILNSRINSHNALTYDDWNNPPGKNGVSAPLFLPTIAPKSQGFTAVILTYDRLESLFQVILRVVQAPSLAKVLVVWNNQVKTPPPASIWPKIHKPLKVVQTKENRLSN
;
A
#
# COMPACT_ATOMS: atom_id res chain seq x y z
N ARG A 1 26.26 12.74 -18.59
CA ARG A 1 25.80 11.71 -19.56
C ARG A 1 26.83 10.59 -19.54
N TYR A 2 26.40 9.35 -19.33
CA TYR A 2 27.28 8.19 -19.35
C TYR A 2 27.26 7.58 -20.76
N LEU A 3 28.42 7.37 -21.37
CA LEU A 3 28.58 6.82 -22.71
C LEU A 3 29.33 5.50 -22.61
N ASP A 4 28.98 4.52 -23.46
CA ASP A 4 29.76 3.30 -23.60
C ASP A 4 31.02 3.52 -24.46
N ASP A 5 31.83 2.48 -24.61
CA ASP A 5 33.10 2.52 -25.36
C ASP A 5 32.93 2.91 -26.85
N LYS A 6 31.69 2.92 -27.36
CA LYS A 6 31.33 3.33 -28.74
C LYS A 6 30.69 4.72 -28.79
N GLY A 7 30.67 5.45 -27.68
CA GLY A 7 30.06 6.77 -27.57
C GLY A 7 28.52 6.74 -27.51
N VAL A 8 27.90 5.57 -27.30
CA VAL A 8 26.44 5.45 -27.21
C VAL A 8 25.99 5.72 -25.76
N PRO A 9 24.98 6.57 -25.54
CA PRO A 9 24.46 6.80 -24.19
C PRO A 9 24.00 5.51 -23.51
N ILE A 10 24.51 5.29 -22.30
CA ILE A 10 24.15 4.14 -21.44
C ILE A 10 22.74 4.32 -20.85
N SER A 11 22.33 5.56 -20.60
CA SER A 11 20.95 5.92 -20.26
C SER A 11 20.36 6.81 -21.36
N ILE A 12 19.07 6.62 -21.64
CA ILE A 12 18.23 7.56 -22.38
C ILE A 12 18.31 8.93 -21.65
N PRO A 13 18.10 10.09 -22.31
CA PRO A 13 17.83 11.34 -21.62
C PRO A 13 16.81 11.13 -20.48
N PHE A 14 16.99 11.87 -19.39
CA PHE A 14 16.08 11.77 -18.24
C PHE A 14 14.64 11.90 -18.69
N SER A 15 13.79 10.97 -18.25
CA SER A 15 12.36 11.10 -18.41
C SER A 15 11.89 12.37 -17.71
N PHE A 16 10.75 12.90 -18.16
CA PHE A 16 10.09 14.04 -17.52
C PHE A 16 9.88 13.77 -16.02
N GLN A 17 9.41 12.56 -15.68
CA GLN A 17 9.16 12.13 -14.32
C GLN A 17 10.45 12.10 -13.49
N PHE A 18 11.55 11.57 -14.03
CA PHE A 18 12.81 11.53 -13.29
C PHE A 18 13.41 12.93 -13.09
N THR A 19 13.22 13.82 -14.06
CA THR A 19 13.61 15.23 -13.92
C THR A 19 12.83 15.90 -12.78
N GLU A 20 11.51 15.70 -12.71
CA GLU A 20 10.70 16.21 -11.58
C GLU A 20 11.14 15.63 -10.23
N ILE A 21 11.57 14.36 -10.18
CA ILE A 21 12.11 13.77 -8.95
C ILE A 21 13.37 14.52 -8.48
N LEU A 22 14.33 14.72 -9.38
CA LEU A 22 15.58 15.42 -9.05
C LEU A 22 15.33 16.88 -8.65
N GLU A 23 14.46 17.59 -9.37
CA GLU A 23 14.09 18.97 -9.05
C GLU A 23 13.36 19.06 -7.70
N THR A 24 12.45 18.14 -7.41
CA THR A 24 11.78 18.09 -6.11
C THR A 24 12.77 17.87 -4.98
N ILE A 25 13.70 16.93 -5.14
CA ILE A 25 14.75 16.68 -4.14
C ILE A 25 15.58 17.95 -3.94
N TYR A 26 16.07 18.56 -5.02
CA TYR A 26 16.91 19.76 -4.98
C TYR A 26 16.23 20.95 -4.27
N ASN A 27 14.94 21.15 -4.52
CA ASN A 27 14.15 22.23 -3.91
C ASN A 27 13.60 21.89 -2.51
N SER A 28 13.79 20.65 -2.03
CA SER A 28 13.30 20.23 -0.72
C SER A 28 14.20 20.75 0.43
N LYS A 29 13.62 20.85 1.63
CA LYS A 29 14.36 21.15 2.87
C LYS A 29 15.42 20.10 3.25
N PHE A 30 15.42 18.95 2.57
CA PHE A 30 16.31 17.82 2.85
C PHE A 30 17.56 17.82 1.98
N TYR A 31 17.62 18.66 0.95
CA TYR A 31 18.76 18.73 0.06
C TYR A 31 20.00 19.29 0.75
N ILE A 32 21.15 18.70 0.47
CA ILE A 32 22.46 19.20 0.86
C ILE A 32 23.44 19.03 -0.30
N SER A 33 24.20 20.09 -0.58
CA SER A 33 25.19 20.10 -1.66
C SER A 33 26.51 19.44 -1.27
N ASP A 34 26.83 19.37 0.03
CA ASP A 34 28.04 18.75 0.55
C ASP A 34 27.84 17.23 0.74
N PRO A 35 28.47 16.37 -0.08
CA PRO A 35 28.31 14.92 0.01
C PRO A 35 28.81 14.34 1.34
N LYS A 36 29.71 15.02 2.06
CA LYS A 36 30.21 14.55 3.37
C LYS A 36 29.18 14.69 4.49
N LYS A 37 28.16 15.52 4.29
CA LYS A 37 27.08 15.76 5.26
C LYS A 37 25.79 15.01 4.87
N ALA A 38 25.72 14.47 3.66
CA ALA A 38 24.55 13.76 3.17
C ALA A 38 24.37 12.44 3.94
N CYS A 39 23.15 12.21 4.43
CA CYS A 39 22.78 10.93 5.02
C CYS A 39 22.44 9.87 3.97
N ILE A 40 21.83 10.30 2.85
CA ILE A 40 21.37 9.45 1.75
C ILE A 40 21.79 10.10 0.42
N PHE A 41 22.21 9.26 -0.53
CA PHE A 41 22.56 9.65 -1.90
C PHE A 41 21.49 9.15 -2.87
N VAL A 42 21.11 10.01 -3.82
CA VAL A 42 20.23 9.66 -4.94
C VAL A 42 21.03 9.80 -6.23
N PRO A 43 21.43 8.68 -6.87
CA PRO A 43 22.14 8.73 -8.16
C PRO A 43 21.30 9.41 -9.24
N SER A 44 21.94 10.22 -10.08
CA SER A 44 21.33 10.85 -11.26
C SER A 44 21.28 9.88 -12.45
N ILE A 45 20.68 8.71 -12.24
CA ILE A 45 20.47 7.67 -13.24
C ILE A 45 18.98 7.33 -13.26
N ASP A 46 18.35 7.50 -14.42
CA ASP A 46 16.93 7.20 -14.57
C ASP A 46 16.72 5.69 -14.64
N LEU A 47 16.16 5.14 -13.55
CA LEU A 47 15.82 3.73 -13.39
C LEU A 47 14.31 3.54 -13.20
N LEU A 48 13.48 4.54 -13.55
CA LEU A 48 12.04 4.52 -13.26
C LEU A 48 11.29 3.42 -14.00
N ASN A 49 11.73 3.08 -15.22
CA ASN A 49 11.12 2.06 -16.05
C ASN A 49 12.20 1.12 -16.58
N GLN A 50 12.22 -0.11 -16.06
CA GLN A 50 13.24 -1.10 -16.41
C GLN A 50 13.29 -1.42 -17.91
N ASN A 51 12.16 -1.33 -18.62
CA ASN A 51 12.11 -1.55 -20.08
C ASN A 51 13.00 -0.57 -20.86
N ASN A 52 13.33 0.58 -20.27
CA ASN A 52 14.15 1.63 -20.88
C ASN A 52 15.61 1.60 -20.40
N VAL A 53 16.00 0.59 -19.62
CA VAL A 53 17.30 0.52 -18.93
C VAL A 53 18.13 -0.64 -19.48
N ARG A 54 19.37 -0.34 -19.89
CA ARG A 54 20.40 -1.36 -20.16
C ARG A 54 20.97 -1.87 -18.83
N LEU A 55 20.43 -2.98 -18.32
CA LEU A 55 20.66 -3.47 -16.95
C LEU A 55 22.14 -3.62 -16.56
N LYS A 56 22.96 -4.20 -17.45
CA LYS A 56 24.37 -4.47 -17.19
C LYS A 56 25.17 -3.17 -17.10
N GLU A 57 24.96 -2.28 -18.05
CA GLU A 57 25.65 -1.00 -18.15
C GLU A 57 25.20 -0.06 -17.02
N ALA A 58 23.90 -0.03 -16.68
CA ALA A 58 23.40 0.69 -15.52
C ALA A 58 24.05 0.20 -14.21
N SER A 59 24.22 -1.11 -14.06
CA SER A 59 24.92 -1.71 -12.91
C SER A 59 26.38 -1.27 -12.84
N GLN A 60 27.08 -1.27 -13.99
CA GLN A 60 28.47 -0.80 -14.08
C GLN A 60 28.61 0.69 -13.75
N VAL A 61 27.69 1.52 -14.24
CA VAL A 61 27.67 2.96 -13.92
C VAL A 61 27.48 3.17 -12.43
N LEU A 62 26.51 2.50 -11.79
CA LEU A 62 26.30 2.58 -10.34
C LEU A 62 27.57 2.18 -9.58
N ALA A 63 28.20 1.07 -9.95
CA ALA A 63 29.43 0.61 -9.34
C ALA A 63 30.61 1.59 -9.50
N SER A 64 30.61 2.39 -10.56
CA SER A 64 31.63 3.42 -10.81
C SER A 64 31.42 4.74 -10.05
N LEU A 65 30.27 4.95 -9.40
CA LEU A 65 29.98 6.21 -8.73
C LEU A 65 30.91 6.39 -7.51
N PRO A 66 31.51 7.58 -7.31
CA PRO A 66 32.52 7.80 -6.26
C PRO A 66 32.08 7.43 -4.83
N TYR A 67 30.78 7.58 -4.53
CA TYR A 67 30.23 7.36 -3.20
C TYR A 67 29.39 6.09 -3.08
N TRP A 68 29.26 5.26 -4.13
CA TRP A 68 28.30 4.14 -4.18
C TRP A 68 28.37 3.21 -2.96
N ASN A 69 29.58 2.93 -2.46
CA ASN A 69 29.81 2.15 -1.24
C ASN A 69 28.95 0.87 -1.18
N SER A 70 28.93 0.11 -2.27
CA SER A 70 28.10 -1.09 -2.43
C SER A 70 26.61 -0.86 -2.12
N GLY A 71 26.09 0.30 -2.52
CA GLY A 71 24.70 0.74 -2.34
C GLY A 71 24.35 1.26 -0.95
N LEU A 72 25.28 1.23 0.03
CA LEU A 72 24.98 1.73 1.37
C LEU A 72 24.60 3.21 1.34
N ASN A 73 23.53 3.58 2.03
CA ASN A 73 22.96 4.93 2.06
C ASN A 73 22.53 5.45 0.67
N HIS A 74 22.22 4.59 -0.29
CA HIS A 74 21.68 4.99 -1.58
C HIS A 74 20.18 4.71 -1.66
N LEU A 75 19.47 5.60 -2.35
CA LEU A 75 18.06 5.43 -2.70
C LEU A 75 17.91 5.44 -4.22
N LEU A 76 17.31 4.39 -4.76
CA LEU A 76 16.95 4.28 -6.18
C LEU A 76 15.43 4.36 -6.33
N PHE A 77 14.95 5.09 -7.34
CA PHE A 77 13.53 5.13 -7.68
C PHE A 77 13.23 4.20 -8.86
N ASN A 78 12.18 3.40 -8.73
CA ASN A 78 11.73 2.51 -9.80
C ASN A 78 10.21 2.29 -9.74
N MET A 79 9.47 2.80 -10.71
CA MET A 79 8.00 2.64 -10.76
C MET A 79 7.59 1.37 -11.54
N LEU A 80 8.37 0.95 -12.53
CA LEU A 80 8.04 -0.18 -13.40
C LEU A 80 9.21 -1.18 -13.43
N PRO A 81 9.35 -2.05 -12.39
CA PRO A 81 10.34 -3.13 -12.37
C PRO A 81 10.00 -4.22 -13.38
N GLY A 82 10.99 -5.05 -13.68
CA GLY A 82 10.80 -6.24 -14.49
C GLY A 82 10.58 -5.92 -15.97
N SER A 83 10.90 -6.89 -16.81
CA SER A 83 10.62 -6.87 -18.24
C SER A 83 10.01 -8.21 -18.66
N VAL A 84 9.50 -8.27 -19.89
CA VAL A 84 9.08 -9.53 -20.50
C VAL A 84 10.24 -10.52 -20.48
N PRO A 85 9.99 -11.81 -20.18
CA PRO A 85 8.69 -12.43 -19.87
C PRO A 85 8.32 -12.50 -18.38
N GLU A 86 9.26 -12.37 -17.44
CA GLU A 86 9.01 -12.71 -16.02
C GLU A 86 8.36 -11.58 -15.21
N TYR A 87 8.56 -10.32 -15.59
CA TYR A 87 8.06 -9.14 -14.84
C TYR A 87 8.36 -9.18 -13.34
N ASN A 88 9.60 -9.49 -12.98
CA ASN A 88 10.04 -9.61 -11.59
C ASN A 88 9.61 -8.38 -10.75
N PRO A 89 9.05 -8.57 -9.53
CA PRO A 89 8.57 -7.48 -8.68
C PRO A 89 9.71 -6.76 -7.92
N VAL A 90 10.85 -6.59 -8.58
CA VAL A 90 12.06 -5.94 -8.07
C VAL A 90 12.88 -5.39 -9.24
N LEU A 91 13.61 -4.29 -9.01
CA LEU A 91 14.55 -3.75 -9.98
C LEU A 91 15.73 -4.72 -10.18
N GLU A 92 15.99 -5.14 -11.42
CA GLU A 92 17.01 -6.15 -11.75
C GLU A 92 18.44 -5.60 -11.91
N VAL A 93 18.61 -4.29 -11.74
CA VAL A 93 19.95 -3.67 -11.67
C VAL A 93 20.65 -4.11 -10.38
N GLN A 94 21.96 -4.35 -10.44
CA GLN A 94 22.77 -4.73 -9.28
C GLN A 94 22.88 -3.57 -8.28
N SER A 95 21.88 -3.47 -7.41
CA SER A 95 21.68 -2.39 -6.45
C SER A 95 22.34 -2.65 -5.09
N MET A 96 22.79 -3.88 -4.83
CA MET A 96 23.48 -4.28 -3.59
C MET A 96 22.66 -3.87 -2.34
N ASN A 97 23.20 -3.01 -1.47
CA ASN A 97 22.53 -2.56 -0.24
C ASN A 97 21.68 -1.29 -0.40
N ALA A 98 21.49 -0.80 -1.64
CA ALA A 98 20.70 0.40 -1.89
C ALA A 98 19.22 0.14 -1.56
N MET A 99 18.58 1.12 -0.94
CA MET A 99 17.14 1.14 -0.73
C MET A 99 16.44 1.41 -2.07
N ILE A 100 15.31 0.74 -2.28
CA ILE A 100 14.49 0.94 -3.46
C ILE A 100 13.18 1.61 -3.06
N ALA A 101 12.92 2.80 -3.62
CA ALA A 101 11.59 3.39 -3.70
C ALA A 101 10.89 2.79 -4.92
N GLY A 102 10.12 1.71 -4.70
CA GLY A 102 9.61 0.81 -5.74
C GLY A 102 8.09 0.69 -5.76
N ALA A 103 7.45 0.55 -6.92
CA ALA A 103 5.97 0.53 -6.99
C ALA A 103 5.30 -0.84 -7.16
N SER A 104 6.03 -1.89 -7.52
CA SER A 104 5.44 -3.22 -7.79
C SER A 104 5.99 -4.30 -6.86
N PHE A 105 6.24 -3.97 -5.60
CA PHE A 105 6.77 -4.96 -4.65
C PHE A 105 5.76 -6.06 -4.34
N SER A 106 6.28 -7.28 -4.21
CA SER A 106 5.57 -8.37 -3.53
C SER A 106 6.05 -8.50 -2.09
N THR A 107 5.28 -9.17 -1.24
CA THR A 107 5.68 -9.49 0.13
C THR A 107 6.95 -10.34 0.21
N LEU A 108 7.34 -11.03 -0.87
CA LEU A 108 8.56 -11.82 -0.98
C LEU A 108 9.78 -10.97 -1.35
N THR A 109 9.62 -9.93 -2.17
CA THR A 109 10.73 -9.07 -2.61
C THR A 109 10.91 -7.82 -1.75
N PHE A 110 9.85 -7.38 -1.05
CA PHE A 110 9.87 -6.17 -0.23
C PHE A 110 10.71 -6.33 1.04
N ARG A 111 11.82 -5.59 1.15
CA ARG A 111 12.62 -5.56 2.38
C ARG A 111 11.98 -4.60 3.38
N LYS A 112 11.18 -5.14 4.29
CA LYS A 112 10.50 -4.39 5.35
C LYS A 112 11.48 -3.50 6.13
N SER A 113 11.08 -2.25 6.37
CA SER A 113 11.88 -1.21 7.04
C SER A 113 13.14 -0.75 6.28
N HIS A 114 13.44 -1.33 5.13
CA HIS A 114 14.56 -0.94 4.28
C HIS A 114 14.03 -0.25 3.01
N ASP A 115 13.24 -0.94 2.20
CA ASP A 115 12.61 -0.38 1.01
C ASP A 115 11.42 0.52 1.34
N ILE A 116 10.96 1.27 0.33
CA ILE A 116 9.79 2.15 0.40
C ILE A 116 8.88 1.82 -0.79
N SER A 117 7.68 1.31 -0.51
CA SER A 117 6.68 1.14 -1.57
C SER A 117 6.14 2.51 -1.99
N ILE A 118 6.08 2.79 -3.29
CA ILE A 118 5.58 4.06 -3.87
C ILE A 118 4.51 3.77 -4.93
N PRO A 119 3.66 4.71 -5.36
CA PRO A 119 2.70 4.44 -6.42
C PRO A 119 3.36 4.48 -7.81
N VAL A 120 2.73 3.82 -8.79
CA VAL A 120 2.98 4.10 -10.21
C VAL A 120 2.27 5.39 -10.55
N PHE A 121 3.02 6.38 -11.03
CA PHE A 121 2.45 7.66 -11.45
C PHE A 121 1.72 7.52 -12.77
N SER A 122 0.48 8.01 -12.82
CA SER A 122 -0.34 7.97 -14.03
C SER A 122 -0.16 9.23 -14.87
N LEU A 123 0.22 9.05 -16.14
CA LEU A 123 0.42 10.15 -17.09
C LEU A 123 -0.89 10.80 -17.53
N THR A 124 -2.02 10.11 -17.39
CA THR A 124 -3.36 10.63 -17.69
C THR A 124 -3.73 11.83 -16.80
N HIS A 125 -3.05 12.00 -15.67
CA HIS A 125 -3.30 13.09 -14.72
C HIS A 125 -2.57 14.39 -15.07
N LEU A 126 -1.61 14.36 -16.01
CA LEU A 126 -0.80 15.54 -16.32
C LEU A 126 -1.65 16.65 -16.95
N GLY A 127 -1.55 17.86 -16.39
CA GLY A 127 -2.31 19.02 -16.85
C GLY A 127 -3.76 19.08 -16.39
N HIS A 128 -4.24 18.06 -15.66
CA HIS A 128 -5.61 17.99 -15.14
C HIS A 128 -5.59 18.10 -13.60
N PRO A 129 -5.94 19.26 -13.02
CA PRO A 129 -5.99 19.41 -11.57
C PRO A 129 -6.98 18.41 -10.97
N PHE A 130 -6.70 17.94 -9.76
CA PHE A 130 -7.60 17.04 -9.06
C PHE A 130 -8.89 17.76 -8.71
N ASP A 131 -10.03 17.20 -9.11
CA ASP A 131 -11.34 17.70 -8.75
C ASP A 131 -11.85 16.95 -7.51
N SER A 132 -11.97 17.67 -6.39
CA SER A 132 -12.50 17.11 -5.15
C SER A 132 -13.98 16.74 -5.25
N ASP A 133 -14.70 17.19 -6.28
CA ASP A 133 -16.11 16.85 -6.49
C ASP A 133 -16.30 15.38 -6.83
N ALA A 134 -15.29 14.75 -7.43
CA ALA A 134 -15.24 13.29 -7.61
C ALA A 134 -15.32 12.51 -6.29
N CYS A 135 -15.06 13.17 -5.15
CA CYS A 135 -15.10 12.57 -3.82
C CYS A 135 -16.45 12.73 -3.12
N LYS A 136 -17.35 13.55 -3.68
CA LYS A 136 -18.67 13.81 -3.11
C LYS A 136 -19.55 12.57 -3.17
N GLU A 137 -20.51 12.52 -2.25
CA GLU A 137 -21.55 11.51 -2.26
C GLU A 137 -22.47 11.72 -3.46
N GLY A 138 -22.59 10.70 -4.29
CA GLY A 138 -23.42 10.69 -5.48
C GLY A 138 -23.74 9.25 -5.87
N SER A 139 -24.90 9.06 -6.49
CA SER A 139 -25.30 7.76 -7.02
C SER A 139 -24.36 7.40 -8.18
N ARG A 140 -23.55 6.35 -7.99
CA ARG A 140 -22.68 5.77 -9.03
C ARG A 140 -23.50 4.76 -9.82
N GLN A 141 -23.29 4.67 -11.12
CA GLN A 141 -24.06 3.74 -11.97
C GLN A 141 -23.68 2.28 -11.75
N TRP A 142 -22.42 2.03 -11.42
CA TRP A 142 -21.86 0.68 -11.26
C TRP A 142 -21.44 0.43 -9.82
N LEU A 143 -21.66 -0.80 -9.35
CA LEU A 143 -21.10 -1.24 -8.07
C LEU A 143 -19.57 -1.39 -8.20
N ALA A 144 -19.09 -2.14 -9.18
CA ALA A 144 -17.66 -2.36 -9.43
C ALA A 144 -17.27 -2.26 -10.90
N VAL A 145 -16.05 -1.77 -11.15
CA VAL A 145 -15.42 -1.73 -12.49
C VAL A 145 -14.05 -2.40 -12.46
N SER A 146 -13.78 -3.21 -13.49
CA SER A 146 -12.44 -3.68 -13.86
C SER A 146 -12.03 -3.06 -15.18
N ALA A 147 -11.11 -2.08 -15.15
CA ALA A 147 -10.68 -1.32 -16.33
C ALA A 147 -9.28 -1.69 -16.83
N GLU A 148 -8.59 -2.58 -16.11
CA GLU A 148 -7.25 -3.05 -16.44
C GLU A 148 -7.30 -4.01 -17.64
N THR A 149 -6.41 -3.82 -18.61
CA THR A 149 -6.44 -4.57 -19.86
C THR A 149 -5.41 -5.69 -19.92
N ASN A 150 -4.43 -5.65 -19.03
CA ASN A 150 -3.29 -6.57 -18.92
C ASN A 150 -3.49 -7.62 -17.81
N ILE A 151 -4.74 -7.97 -17.51
CA ILE A 151 -5.12 -8.98 -16.51
C ILE A 151 -4.76 -10.38 -17.04
N HIS A 152 -4.30 -11.27 -16.17
CA HIS A 152 -4.09 -12.68 -16.53
C HIS A 152 -5.41 -13.32 -17.01
N PHE A 153 -5.33 -14.18 -18.04
CA PHE A 153 -6.53 -14.69 -18.73
C PHE A 153 -7.49 -15.46 -17.81
N GLU A 154 -6.98 -16.20 -16.82
CA GLU A 154 -7.84 -16.96 -15.88
C GLU A 154 -8.71 -16.04 -15.03
N TYR A 155 -8.13 -14.99 -14.44
CA TYR A 155 -8.90 -14.00 -13.68
C TYR A 155 -9.83 -13.19 -14.58
N ARG A 156 -9.41 -12.92 -15.82
CA ARG A 156 -10.27 -12.26 -16.80
C ARG A 156 -11.52 -13.08 -17.10
N ASN A 157 -11.37 -14.37 -17.39
CA ASN A 157 -12.51 -15.25 -17.65
C ASN A 157 -13.44 -15.30 -16.44
N GLN A 158 -12.90 -15.45 -15.23
CA GLN A 158 -13.70 -15.45 -14.01
C GLN A 158 -14.47 -14.13 -13.78
N LEU A 159 -13.84 -12.98 -14.07
CA LEU A 159 -14.53 -11.68 -14.00
C LEU A 159 -15.63 -11.54 -15.05
N GLU A 160 -15.40 -12.06 -16.25
CA GLU A 160 -16.40 -12.06 -17.33
C GLU A 160 -17.59 -12.95 -16.98
N ASP A 161 -17.35 -14.16 -16.45
CA ASP A 161 -18.39 -15.07 -15.95
C ASP A 161 -19.23 -14.40 -14.83
N LEU A 162 -18.59 -13.74 -13.87
CA LEU A 162 -19.27 -12.99 -12.81
C LEU A 162 -20.08 -11.81 -13.38
N ALA A 163 -19.56 -11.11 -14.39
CA ALA A 163 -20.25 -10.00 -15.02
C ALA A 163 -21.47 -10.45 -15.83
N GLU A 164 -21.48 -11.70 -16.32
CA GLU A 164 -22.63 -12.33 -16.97
C GLU A 164 -23.68 -12.80 -15.95
N GLU A 165 -23.26 -13.44 -14.86
CA GLU A 165 -24.16 -13.86 -13.77
C GLU A 165 -24.91 -12.68 -13.15
N HIS A 166 -24.24 -11.52 -13.06
CA HIS A 166 -24.76 -10.29 -12.46
C HIS A 166 -25.13 -9.20 -13.49
N ALA A 167 -25.41 -9.57 -14.74
CA ALA A 167 -25.64 -8.62 -15.84
C ALA A 167 -26.89 -7.72 -15.65
N GLY A 168 -27.88 -8.16 -14.87
CA GLY A 168 -29.17 -7.47 -14.70
C GLY A 168 -29.11 -6.18 -13.89
N ASP A 169 -28.15 -6.05 -12.97
CA ASP A 169 -28.18 -5.04 -11.89
C ASP A 169 -27.02 -4.03 -11.96
N LYS A 170 -26.32 -3.94 -13.10
CA LYS A 170 -25.12 -3.08 -13.29
C LYS A 170 -24.07 -3.27 -12.16
N GLU A 171 -23.84 -4.51 -11.76
CA GLU A 171 -23.01 -4.80 -10.58
C GLU A 171 -21.52 -4.83 -10.92
N LEU A 172 -21.19 -5.36 -12.09
CA LEU A 172 -19.81 -5.48 -12.54
C LEU A 172 -19.68 -5.07 -14.01
N LEU A 173 -18.80 -4.10 -14.26
CA LEU A 173 -18.37 -3.72 -15.59
C LEU A 173 -16.93 -4.15 -15.80
N VAL A 174 -16.72 -5.13 -16.67
CA VAL A 174 -15.40 -5.58 -17.10
C VAL A 174 -15.10 -4.97 -18.46
N LEU A 175 -13.99 -4.23 -18.54
CA LEU A 175 -13.57 -3.56 -19.76
C LEU A 175 -12.32 -4.20 -20.35
N ASN A 176 -12.20 -4.05 -21.67
CA ASN A 176 -11.15 -4.62 -22.51
C ASN A 176 -10.49 -3.55 -23.38
N HIS A 177 -9.40 -3.94 -24.06
CA HIS A 177 -8.87 -3.17 -25.18
C HIS A 177 -9.91 -3.02 -26.28
N CYS A 178 -10.05 -1.83 -26.84
CA CYS A 178 -10.82 -1.60 -28.06
C CYS A 178 -10.02 -1.98 -29.31
N SER A 179 -10.71 -2.40 -30.37
CA SER A 179 -10.10 -2.84 -31.64
C SER A 179 -9.23 -1.78 -32.32
N GLU A 180 -9.48 -0.50 -32.07
CA GLU A 180 -8.77 0.63 -32.71
C GLU A 180 -7.45 1.02 -32.01
N GLY A 181 -7.02 0.28 -30.98
CA GLY A 181 -5.72 0.50 -30.32
C GLY A 181 -5.60 1.82 -29.54
N ASN A 182 -6.70 2.57 -29.35
CA ASN A 182 -6.68 3.79 -28.56
C ASN A 182 -6.56 3.46 -27.06
N SER A 183 -5.44 3.85 -26.45
CA SER A 183 -5.17 3.65 -25.02
C SER A 183 -6.09 4.42 -24.07
N THR A 184 -6.81 5.44 -24.55
CA THR A 184 -7.79 6.20 -23.75
C THR A 184 -9.19 5.59 -23.78
N LEU A 185 -9.44 4.61 -24.64
CA LEU A 185 -10.73 3.93 -24.75
C LEU A 185 -10.65 2.53 -24.16
N ARG A 186 -11.76 2.12 -23.56
CA ARG A 186 -11.99 0.81 -22.98
C ARG A 186 -13.33 0.29 -23.47
N CYS A 187 -13.41 -0.98 -23.84
CA CYS A 187 -14.58 -1.52 -24.52
C CYS A 187 -15.18 -2.74 -23.81
N ARG A 188 -16.50 -2.88 -23.87
CA ARG A 188 -17.23 -4.11 -23.54
C ARG A 188 -18.10 -4.46 -24.74
N GLY A 189 -17.69 -5.47 -25.52
CA GLY A 189 -18.36 -5.78 -26.79
C GLY A 189 -18.31 -4.59 -27.74
N ALA A 190 -19.48 -4.07 -28.13
CA ALA A 190 -19.61 -2.89 -29.00
C ALA A 190 -19.58 -1.54 -28.24
N ASP A 191 -19.74 -1.56 -26.92
CA ASP A 191 -19.79 -0.34 -26.11
C ASP A 191 -18.39 0.17 -25.79
N SER A 192 -18.19 1.47 -25.92
CA SER A 192 -16.91 2.15 -25.67
C SER A 192 -17.03 3.16 -24.52
N PHE A 193 -16.01 3.20 -23.68
CA PHE A 193 -15.93 4.02 -22.47
C PHE A 193 -14.60 4.78 -22.43
N THR A 194 -14.64 6.05 -22.04
CA THR A 194 -13.43 6.87 -21.88
C THR A 194 -12.74 6.55 -20.55
N TYR A 195 -11.44 6.29 -20.59
CA TYR A 195 -10.60 6.05 -19.42
C TYR A 195 -9.70 7.27 -19.15
N PRO A 196 -9.55 7.73 -17.89
CA PRO A 196 -10.07 7.13 -16.66
C PRO A 196 -11.49 7.59 -16.25
N GLU A 197 -12.19 8.40 -17.06
CA GLU A 197 -13.50 9.00 -16.74
C GLU A 197 -14.56 7.97 -16.30
N VAL A 198 -14.61 6.79 -16.93
CA VAL A 198 -15.54 5.71 -16.57
C VAL A 198 -15.43 5.24 -15.11
N LEU A 199 -14.28 5.47 -14.46
CA LEU A 199 -14.10 5.14 -13.04
C LEU A 199 -14.94 6.05 -12.13
N GLU A 200 -15.32 7.24 -12.61
CA GLU A 200 -16.19 8.17 -11.88
C GLU A 200 -17.64 7.66 -11.81
N ASP A 201 -18.04 6.71 -12.66
CA ASP A 201 -19.36 6.11 -12.61
C ASP A 201 -19.44 4.86 -11.72
N SER A 202 -18.35 4.50 -11.03
CA SER A 202 -18.26 3.29 -10.20
C SER A 202 -18.04 3.57 -8.72
N THR A 203 -18.61 2.71 -7.86
CA THR A 203 -18.35 2.75 -6.41
C THR A 203 -17.00 2.13 -6.06
N PHE A 204 -16.71 0.96 -6.62
CA PHE A 204 -15.50 0.18 -6.38
C PHE A 204 -14.72 -0.02 -7.69
N CYS A 205 -13.39 -0.01 -7.60
CA CYS A 205 -12.51 -0.23 -8.73
C CYS A 205 -11.54 -1.35 -8.40
N LEU A 206 -11.56 -2.40 -9.22
CA LEU A 206 -10.68 -3.54 -9.03
C LEU A 206 -9.25 -3.15 -9.42
N ILE A 207 -8.33 -3.47 -8.52
CA ILE A 207 -6.88 -3.46 -8.75
C ILE A 207 -6.45 -4.92 -8.70
N ILE A 208 -6.56 -5.59 -9.84
CA ILE A 208 -6.34 -7.03 -9.99
C ILE A 208 -4.98 -7.29 -10.62
N ARG A 209 -4.38 -8.44 -10.30
CA ARG A 209 -3.04 -8.78 -10.77
C ARG A 209 -2.97 -8.75 -12.31
N GLY A 210 -2.20 -7.82 -12.83
CA GLY A 210 -1.73 -7.82 -14.21
C GLY A 210 -0.31 -8.39 -14.33
N ALA A 211 0.35 -8.09 -15.46
CA ALA A 211 1.76 -8.44 -15.68
C ALA A 211 2.70 -7.89 -14.58
N ARG A 212 2.40 -6.71 -14.02
CA ARG A 212 3.08 -6.14 -12.84
C ARG A 212 2.07 -5.97 -11.71
N LEU A 213 2.54 -6.10 -10.47
CA LEU A 213 1.70 -5.90 -9.29
C LEU A 213 1.30 -4.42 -9.10
N GLY A 214 2.24 -3.49 -9.34
CA GLY A 214 1.99 -2.05 -9.27
C GLY A 214 1.49 -1.52 -10.59
N GLN A 215 0.36 -0.81 -10.57
CA GLN A 215 -0.33 -0.32 -11.76
C GLN A 215 -0.82 1.12 -11.57
N THR A 216 -1.02 1.86 -12.67
CA THR A 216 -1.58 3.21 -12.62
C THR A 216 -3.04 3.22 -12.17
N ALA A 217 -3.75 2.11 -12.36
CA ALA A 217 -5.16 1.92 -12.01
C ALA A 217 -5.46 2.31 -10.56
N LEU A 218 -4.53 2.09 -9.62
CA LEU A 218 -4.70 2.52 -8.23
C LEU A 218 -4.82 4.05 -8.12
N SER A 219 -3.88 4.77 -8.76
CA SER A 219 -3.89 6.24 -8.76
C SER A 219 -5.11 6.78 -9.51
N ASP A 220 -5.49 6.15 -10.63
CA ASP A 220 -6.63 6.54 -11.45
C ASP A 220 -7.96 6.33 -10.69
N ALA A 221 -8.11 5.21 -9.98
CA ALA A 221 -9.29 4.91 -9.16
C ALA A 221 -9.45 5.90 -8.00
N MET A 222 -8.38 6.15 -7.24
CA MET A 222 -8.45 7.08 -6.11
C MET A 222 -8.75 8.52 -6.57
N ARG A 223 -8.25 8.92 -7.74
CA ARG A 223 -8.58 10.21 -8.36
C ARG A 223 -10.07 10.34 -8.69
N ALA A 224 -10.68 9.27 -9.21
CA ALA A 224 -12.09 9.24 -9.57
C ALA A 224 -13.05 9.14 -8.35
N GLY A 225 -12.52 9.06 -7.13
CA GLY A 225 -13.30 8.75 -5.93
C GLY A 225 -13.86 7.33 -5.92
N CYS A 226 -13.26 6.44 -6.71
CA CYS A 226 -13.61 5.04 -6.78
C CYS A 226 -12.78 4.26 -5.74
N ILE A 227 -13.44 3.49 -4.88
CA ILE A 227 -12.78 2.81 -3.77
C ILE A 227 -11.95 1.63 -4.32
N PRO A 228 -10.62 1.61 -4.12
CA PRO A 228 -9.79 0.52 -4.63
C PRO A 228 -10.12 -0.81 -3.93
N VAL A 229 -10.23 -1.87 -4.73
CA VAL A 229 -10.39 -3.25 -4.27
C VAL A 229 -9.20 -4.05 -4.77
N PHE A 230 -8.27 -4.36 -3.86
CA PHE A 230 -7.09 -5.15 -4.20
C PHE A 230 -7.45 -6.62 -4.35
N VAL A 231 -7.22 -7.17 -5.54
CA VAL A 231 -7.29 -8.60 -5.86
C VAL A 231 -5.91 -9.02 -6.37
N SER A 232 -4.92 -8.92 -5.50
CA SER A 232 -3.51 -9.16 -5.84
C SER A 232 -2.77 -9.66 -4.61
N ASP A 233 -2.64 -10.98 -4.51
CA ASP A 233 -2.08 -11.61 -3.33
C ASP A 233 -0.61 -11.23 -3.18
N GLY A 234 -0.26 -10.82 -1.96
CA GLY A 234 1.10 -10.40 -1.65
C GLY A 234 1.54 -9.09 -2.28
N TYR A 235 0.69 -8.30 -2.94
CA TYR A 235 1.04 -6.93 -3.31
C TYR A 235 1.30 -6.07 -2.06
N VAL A 236 2.31 -5.19 -2.11
CA VAL A 236 2.61 -4.24 -1.05
C VAL A 236 2.15 -2.84 -1.48
N PRO A 237 1.00 -2.35 -0.98
CA PRO A 237 0.47 -1.06 -1.36
C PRO A 237 1.45 0.11 -1.14
N PRO A 238 1.33 1.21 -1.89
CA PRO A 238 2.19 2.37 -1.74
C PRO A 238 2.18 2.90 -0.30
N PHE A 239 3.37 3.26 0.18
CA PHE A 239 3.59 3.77 1.53
C PHE A 239 3.03 2.86 2.65
N TYR A 240 3.01 1.54 2.43
CA TYR A 240 2.47 0.54 3.36
C TYR A 240 2.94 0.68 4.83
N SER A 241 4.12 1.25 5.08
CA SER A 241 4.61 1.48 6.45
C SER A 241 3.93 2.63 7.20
N THR A 242 3.29 3.57 6.50
CA THR A 242 2.74 4.81 7.07
C THR A 242 1.25 5.03 6.76
N VAL A 243 0.78 4.59 5.60
CA VAL A 243 -0.62 4.70 5.17
C VAL A 243 -1.44 3.47 5.61
N ASP A 244 -2.55 3.71 6.29
CA ASP A 244 -3.52 2.68 6.67
C ASP A 244 -4.54 2.43 5.55
N TRP A 245 -4.18 1.52 4.65
CA TRP A 245 -5.03 1.11 3.53
C TRP A 245 -6.37 0.50 3.95
N LYS A 246 -6.52 -0.02 5.18
CA LYS A 246 -7.82 -0.55 5.64
C LYS A 246 -8.91 0.51 5.73
N ARG A 247 -8.52 1.78 5.80
CA ARG A 247 -9.45 2.91 5.82
C ARG A 247 -9.87 3.38 4.43
N ALA A 248 -9.17 2.98 3.38
CA ALA A 248 -9.34 3.51 2.02
C ALA A 248 -9.60 2.46 0.95
N SER A 249 -9.35 1.18 1.23
CA SER A 249 -9.47 0.08 0.26
C SER A 249 -10.01 -1.20 0.89
N ILE A 250 -10.55 -2.06 0.04
CA ILE A 250 -10.92 -3.44 0.38
C ILE A 250 -9.84 -4.37 -0.20
N ALA A 251 -9.54 -5.47 0.47
CA ALA A 251 -8.64 -6.50 -0.05
C ALA A 251 -9.39 -7.83 -0.08
N ILE A 252 -9.36 -8.49 -1.24
CA ILE A 252 -9.98 -9.79 -1.49
C ILE A 252 -8.88 -10.73 -1.99
N PHE A 253 -8.81 -11.93 -1.43
CA PHE A 253 -7.86 -12.94 -1.88
C PHE A 253 -8.20 -13.40 -3.29
N GLU A 254 -7.19 -13.70 -4.11
CA GLU A 254 -7.37 -14.13 -5.50
C GLU A 254 -8.29 -15.37 -5.61
N GLU A 255 -8.20 -16.30 -4.65
CA GLU A 255 -9.06 -17.49 -4.56
C GLU A 255 -10.54 -17.18 -4.28
N ASN A 256 -10.84 -16.04 -3.66
CA ASN A 256 -12.19 -15.63 -3.28
C ASN A 256 -12.80 -14.63 -4.28
N LEU A 257 -12.25 -14.54 -5.50
CA LEU A 257 -12.76 -13.65 -6.52
C LEU A 257 -14.24 -13.92 -6.88
N GLY A 258 -14.70 -15.17 -6.74
CA GLY A 258 -16.12 -15.53 -6.91
C GLY A 258 -17.08 -14.83 -5.94
N ASP A 259 -16.63 -14.52 -4.72
CA ASP A 259 -17.44 -13.85 -3.70
C ASP A 259 -17.41 -12.31 -3.82
N LEU A 260 -16.74 -11.76 -4.84
CA LEU A 260 -16.49 -10.34 -5.01
C LEU A 260 -17.76 -9.50 -4.80
N ILE A 261 -18.82 -9.80 -5.55
CA ILE A 261 -20.06 -9.02 -5.54
C ILE A 261 -20.75 -9.09 -4.18
N HIS A 262 -20.78 -10.28 -3.58
CA HIS A 262 -21.35 -10.48 -2.26
C HIS A 262 -20.61 -9.65 -1.19
N VAL A 263 -19.27 -9.66 -1.22
CA VAL A 263 -18.44 -8.87 -0.30
C VAL A 263 -18.70 -7.38 -0.49
N LEU A 264 -18.70 -6.87 -1.72
CA LEU A 264 -18.90 -5.45 -2.00
C LEU A 264 -20.29 -4.95 -1.60
N LYS A 265 -21.34 -5.76 -1.81
CA LYS A 265 -22.71 -5.44 -1.36
C LYS A 265 -22.87 -5.46 0.16
N SER A 266 -22.01 -6.18 0.88
CA SER A 266 -22.07 -6.23 2.36
C SER A 266 -21.54 -4.95 3.03
N VAL A 267 -20.91 -4.06 2.27
CA VAL A 267 -20.35 -2.81 2.78
C VAL A 267 -21.46 -1.76 2.88
N SER A 268 -21.64 -1.17 4.07
CA SER A 268 -22.67 -0.15 4.28
C SER A 268 -22.35 1.17 3.56
N ASP A 269 -23.38 1.95 3.25
CA ASP A 269 -23.23 3.25 2.58
C ASP A 269 -22.37 4.24 3.40
N GLU A 270 -22.47 4.21 4.74
CA GLU A 270 -21.61 5.03 5.61
C GLU A 270 -20.15 4.63 5.44
N LYS A 271 -19.88 3.32 5.39
CA LYS A 271 -18.52 2.81 5.23
C LYS A 271 -17.96 3.16 3.85
N ILE A 272 -18.78 3.07 2.81
CA ILE A 272 -18.44 3.49 1.44
C ILE A 272 -18.07 4.98 1.44
N SER A 273 -18.89 5.84 2.05
CA SER A 273 -18.58 7.27 2.14
C SER A 273 -17.26 7.53 2.87
N GLU A 274 -17.03 6.90 4.02
CA GLU A 274 -15.77 7.04 4.76
C GLU A 274 -14.55 6.62 3.92
N MET A 275 -14.63 5.47 3.25
CA MET A 275 -13.53 4.93 2.45
C MET A 275 -13.24 5.79 1.23
N ARG A 276 -14.27 6.32 0.56
CA ARG A 276 -14.13 7.25 -0.57
C ARG A 276 -13.41 8.54 -0.15
N HIS A 277 -13.89 9.18 0.93
CA HIS A 277 -13.25 10.39 1.45
C HIS A 277 -11.78 10.13 1.84
N GLN A 278 -11.50 8.98 2.46
CA GLN A 278 -10.14 8.60 2.82
C GLN A 278 -9.26 8.37 1.58
N ALA A 279 -9.75 7.65 0.57
CA ALA A 279 -9.01 7.39 -0.67
C ALA A 279 -8.66 8.69 -1.39
N CYS A 280 -9.62 9.60 -1.52
CA CYS A 280 -9.39 10.93 -2.09
C CYS A 280 -8.36 11.74 -1.31
N PHE A 281 -8.46 11.78 0.02
CA PHE A 281 -7.50 12.46 0.88
C PHE A 281 -6.08 11.92 0.67
N LEU A 282 -5.93 10.59 0.64
CA LEU A 282 -4.62 9.96 0.42
C LEU A 282 -4.09 10.31 -0.98
N TYR A 283 -4.92 10.28 -2.02
CA TYR A 283 -4.54 10.64 -3.38
C TYR A 283 -4.05 12.09 -3.45
N GLU A 284 -4.86 13.02 -2.97
CA GLU A 284 -4.53 14.44 -2.97
C GLU A 284 -3.25 14.69 -2.18
N LYS A 285 -3.07 14.04 -1.03
CA LYS A 285 -1.91 14.30 -0.18
C LYS A 285 -0.60 13.68 -0.70
N TYR A 286 -0.65 12.47 -1.27
CA TYR A 286 0.55 11.67 -1.52
C TYR A 286 0.77 11.23 -2.98
N PHE A 287 -0.26 11.19 -3.83
CA PHE A 287 -0.20 10.52 -5.14
C PHE A 287 -0.40 11.49 -6.31
N SER A 288 -1.04 12.64 -6.08
CA SER A 288 -1.54 13.48 -7.17
C SER A 288 -0.45 14.06 -8.08
N THR A 289 0.80 14.16 -7.61
CA THR A 289 1.94 14.64 -8.40
C THR A 289 3.24 13.92 -8.01
N ILE A 290 4.23 13.89 -8.91
CA ILE A 290 5.58 13.38 -8.62
C ILE A 290 6.20 14.09 -7.41
N PRO A 291 6.14 15.44 -7.29
CA PRO A 291 6.63 16.12 -6.10
C PRO A 291 6.01 15.62 -4.79
N LYS A 292 4.71 15.31 -4.75
CA LYS A 292 4.06 14.78 -3.53
C LYS A 292 4.57 13.38 -3.20
N ILE A 293 4.73 12.50 -4.19
CA ILE A 293 5.30 11.16 -4.01
C ILE A 293 6.71 11.26 -3.43
N VAL A 294 7.57 12.10 -4.02
CA VAL A 294 8.96 12.26 -3.60
C VAL A 294 9.07 12.87 -2.21
N ASN A 295 8.33 13.93 -1.91
CA ASN A 295 8.31 14.52 -0.57
C ASN A 295 7.84 13.51 0.49
N THR A 296 6.88 12.65 0.14
CA THR A 296 6.43 11.55 1.02
C THR A 296 7.56 10.56 1.32
N VAL A 297 8.31 10.16 0.29
CA VAL A 297 9.49 9.29 0.45
C VAL A 297 10.53 9.95 1.36
N LEU A 298 10.82 11.24 1.15
CA LEU A 298 11.78 11.99 1.96
C LEU A 298 11.32 12.14 3.42
N GLU A 299 10.03 12.38 3.68
CA GLU A 299 9.47 12.44 5.04
C GLU A 299 9.50 11.07 5.75
N ILE A 300 9.25 9.98 5.02
CA ILE A 300 9.42 8.61 5.53
C ILE A 300 10.88 8.37 5.93
N LEU A 301 11.83 8.75 5.08
CA LEU A 301 13.26 8.61 5.38
C LEU A 301 13.69 9.49 6.56
N ASN A 302 13.23 10.74 6.61
CA ASN A 302 13.49 11.64 7.72
C ASN A 302 12.95 11.06 9.05
N SER A 303 11.75 10.49 9.04
CA SER A 303 11.17 9.83 10.23
C SER A 303 11.97 8.60 10.68
N ARG A 304 12.65 7.91 9.76
CA ARG A 304 13.55 6.79 10.08
C ARG A 304 14.89 7.26 10.66
N ILE A 305 15.46 8.34 10.11
CA ILE A 305 16.77 8.88 10.53
C ILE A 305 16.64 9.67 11.83
N ASN A 306 15.61 10.50 11.96
CA ASN A 306 15.35 11.36 13.11
C ASN A 306 14.02 10.99 13.77
N SER A 307 14.04 9.90 14.54
CA SER A 307 12.86 9.35 15.22
C SER A 307 12.15 10.33 16.17
N HIS A 308 12.85 11.34 16.71
CA HIS A 308 12.25 12.32 17.61
C HIS A 308 11.30 13.30 16.91
N ASN A 309 11.51 13.55 15.62
CA ASN A 309 10.68 14.42 14.79
C ASN A 309 9.83 13.63 13.78
N ALA A 310 9.65 12.33 14.02
CA ALA A 310 8.87 11.47 13.14
C ALA A 310 7.39 11.87 13.16
N LEU A 311 6.77 11.89 11.98
CA LEU A 311 5.33 12.11 11.85
C LEU A 311 4.55 10.99 12.52
N THR A 312 3.50 11.36 13.26
CA THR A 312 2.64 10.42 13.96
C THR A 312 1.69 9.71 13.00
N TYR A 313 1.04 8.65 13.48
CA TYR A 313 0.01 7.95 12.70
C TYR A 313 -1.09 8.89 12.20
N ASP A 314 -1.53 9.83 13.05
CA ASP A 314 -2.58 10.79 12.73
C ASP A 314 -2.11 11.81 11.69
N ASP A 315 -0.85 12.23 11.76
CA ASP A 315 -0.25 13.10 10.74
C ASP A 315 -0.25 12.45 9.35
N TRP A 316 -0.15 11.12 9.28
CA TRP A 316 -0.23 10.39 8.00
C TRP A 316 -1.69 10.19 7.55
N ASN A 317 -2.58 9.78 8.45
CA ASN A 317 -3.85 9.18 8.05
C ASN A 317 -5.09 10.06 8.29
N ASN A 318 -4.97 11.19 9.00
CA ASN A 318 -6.12 12.05 9.28
C ASN A 318 -6.09 13.33 8.43
N PRO A 319 -7.23 13.71 7.82
CA PRO A 319 -7.36 15.00 7.16
C PRO A 319 -7.18 16.17 8.15
N PRO A 320 -6.58 17.29 7.74
CA PRO A 320 -6.47 18.48 8.58
C PRO A 320 -7.86 18.92 9.06
N GLY A 321 -8.01 19.20 10.36
CA GLY A 321 -9.27 19.68 10.94
C GLY A 321 -10.27 18.59 11.35
N LYS A 322 -10.08 17.33 10.94
CA LYS A 322 -10.78 16.18 11.56
C LYS A 322 -9.96 15.70 12.75
N ASN A 323 -10.03 16.45 13.85
CA ASN A 323 -9.60 15.95 15.16
C ASN A 323 -10.64 14.92 15.60
N GLY A 324 -10.52 13.67 15.13
CA GLY A 324 -11.15 12.54 15.80
C GLY A 324 -10.74 12.58 17.28
N VAL A 325 -11.62 12.13 18.16
CA VAL A 325 -11.34 12.01 19.60
C VAL A 325 -9.95 11.39 19.75
N SER A 326 -8.97 12.21 20.12
CA SER A 326 -7.59 11.77 20.28
C SER A 326 -7.63 10.62 21.27
N ALA A 327 -7.23 9.42 20.82
CA ALA A 327 -7.10 8.29 21.73
C ALA A 327 -6.24 8.78 22.91
N PRO A 328 -6.66 8.59 24.17
CA PRO A 328 -6.06 9.27 25.31
C PRO A 328 -4.57 8.93 25.39
N LEU A 329 -3.72 9.91 25.03
CA LEU A 329 -2.26 10.14 25.20
C LEU A 329 -1.24 8.97 25.27
N PHE A 330 -1.67 7.71 25.29
CA PHE A 330 -0.87 6.53 25.64
C PHE A 330 -1.29 5.27 24.90
N LEU A 331 -2.26 5.33 23.99
CA LEU A 331 -2.73 4.18 23.22
C LEU A 331 -2.49 4.43 21.73
N PRO A 332 -1.42 3.89 21.13
CA PRO A 332 -1.32 3.86 19.69
C PRO A 332 -2.43 2.95 19.13
N THR A 333 -3.13 3.43 18.10
CA THR A 333 -4.15 2.68 17.35
C THR A 333 -3.59 1.42 16.69
N ILE A 334 -2.27 1.32 16.55
CA ILE A 334 -1.55 0.15 16.05
C ILE A 334 -0.41 -0.18 17.02
N ALA A 335 -0.32 -1.44 17.45
CA ALA A 335 0.80 -1.89 18.26
C ALA A 335 2.13 -1.79 17.48
N PRO A 336 3.20 -1.22 18.06
CA PRO A 336 4.53 -1.20 17.43
C PRO A 336 4.98 -2.62 17.08
N LYS A 337 5.27 -2.89 15.81
CA LYS A 337 5.66 -4.23 15.32
C LYS A 337 6.91 -4.80 16.01
N SER A 338 7.71 -3.98 16.67
CA SER A 338 8.97 -4.34 17.34
C SER A 338 8.80 -4.94 18.75
N GLN A 339 7.61 -4.89 19.37
CA GLN A 339 7.44 -5.27 20.78
C GLN A 339 6.68 -6.59 21.00
N GLY A 340 6.33 -7.32 19.93
CA GLY A 340 5.46 -8.47 20.03
C GLY A 340 4.02 -8.08 20.34
N PHE A 341 3.20 -9.01 20.86
CA PHE A 341 1.80 -8.74 21.24
C PHE A 341 1.51 -9.13 22.70
N THR A 342 0.51 -8.48 23.29
CA THR A 342 -0.07 -8.86 24.59
C THR A 342 -1.35 -9.64 24.36
N ALA A 343 -1.44 -10.86 24.87
CA ALA A 343 -2.68 -11.62 24.83
C ALA A 343 -3.59 -11.18 25.98
N VAL A 344 -4.77 -10.65 25.65
CA VAL A 344 -5.82 -10.31 26.62
C VAL A 344 -6.88 -11.40 26.56
N ILE A 345 -7.04 -12.15 27.65
CA ILE A 345 -7.99 -13.28 27.72
C ILE A 345 -9.07 -12.95 28.74
N LEU A 346 -10.30 -12.81 28.27
CA LEU A 346 -11.47 -12.63 29.12
C LEU A 346 -11.97 -13.99 29.61
N THR A 347 -12.23 -14.12 30.91
CA THR A 347 -12.80 -15.34 31.49
C THR A 347 -13.74 -15.00 32.64
N TYR A 348 -14.75 -15.85 32.86
CA TYR A 348 -15.73 -15.68 33.94
C TYR A 348 -15.51 -16.72 35.05
N ASP A 349 -15.66 -18.01 34.74
CA ASP A 349 -15.37 -19.12 35.65
C ASP A 349 -15.06 -20.43 34.89
N ARG A 350 -14.34 -20.34 33.76
CA ARG A 350 -13.99 -21.50 32.92
C ARG A 350 -12.49 -21.75 32.95
N LEU A 351 -12.01 -22.33 34.05
CA LEU A 351 -10.57 -22.50 34.31
C LEU A 351 -9.87 -23.44 33.33
N GLU A 352 -10.49 -24.57 32.99
CA GLU A 352 -9.88 -25.53 32.04
C GLU A 352 -9.68 -24.90 30.66
N SER A 353 -10.72 -24.25 30.12
CA SER A 353 -10.63 -23.55 28.83
C SER A 353 -9.62 -22.42 28.86
N LEU A 354 -9.60 -21.63 29.95
CA LEU A 354 -8.63 -20.57 30.16
C LEU A 354 -7.20 -21.10 30.09
N PHE A 355 -6.91 -22.19 30.82
CA PHE A 355 -5.57 -22.76 30.89
C PHE A 355 -5.14 -23.36 29.55
N GLN A 356 -6.05 -24.00 28.81
CA GLN A 356 -5.77 -24.47 27.45
C GLN A 356 -5.42 -23.32 26.51
N VAL A 357 -6.17 -22.22 26.54
CA VAL A 357 -5.89 -21.04 25.70
C VAL A 357 -4.54 -20.43 26.06
N ILE A 358 -4.23 -20.27 27.35
CA ILE A 358 -2.92 -19.76 27.80
C ILE A 358 -1.79 -20.63 27.26
N LEU A 359 -1.89 -21.95 27.40
CA LEU A 359 -0.85 -22.88 26.94
C LEU A 359 -0.65 -22.85 25.42
N ARG A 360 -1.71 -22.60 24.65
CA ARG A 360 -1.63 -22.45 23.18
C ARG A 360 -1.00 -21.12 22.79
N VAL A 361 -1.44 -20.02 23.39
CA VAL A 361 -0.99 -18.66 23.04
C VAL A 361 0.49 -18.46 23.39
N VAL A 362 0.98 -19.10 24.46
CA VAL A 362 2.39 -19.05 24.88
C VAL A 362 3.36 -19.68 23.86
N GLN A 363 2.87 -20.50 22.92
CA GLN A 363 3.70 -21.06 21.85
C GLN A 363 4.08 -20.02 20.78
N ALA A 364 3.41 -18.86 20.75
CA ALA A 364 3.70 -17.82 19.77
C ALA A 364 5.03 -17.10 20.09
N PRO A 365 6.02 -17.09 19.17
CA PRO A 365 7.32 -16.44 19.40
C PRO A 365 7.21 -14.94 19.69
N SER A 366 6.19 -14.30 19.11
CA SER A 366 5.90 -12.87 19.25
C SER A 366 5.11 -12.51 20.52
N LEU A 367 4.76 -13.47 21.38
CA LEU A 367 4.05 -13.16 22.63
C LEU A 367 4.99 -12.47 23.63
N ALA A 368 4.59 -11.28 24.07
CA ALA A 368 5.31 -10.49 25.07
C ALA A 368 4.82 -10.78 26.49
N LYS A 369 3.49 -10.78 26.73
CA LYS A 369 2.86 -11.02 28.03
C LYS A 369 1.40 -11.48 27.90
N VAL A 370 0.88 -12.10 28.96
CA VAL A 370 -0.52 -12.53 29.07
C VAL A 370 -1.22 -11.71 30.15
N LEU A 371 -2.37 -11.14 29.82
CA LEU A 371 -3.27 -10.44 30.74
C LEU A 371 -4.61 -11.18 30.78
N VAL A 372 -4.94 -11.76 31.93
CA VAL A 372 -6.24 -12.40 32.13
C VAL A 372 -7.18 -11.43 32.82
N VAL A 373 -8.28 -11.11 32.14
CA VAL A 373 -9.37 -10.29 32.66
C VAL A 373 -10.39 -11.22 33.29
N TRP A 374 -10.39 -11.26 34.61
CA TRP A 374 -11.31 -12.06 35.40
C TRP A 374 -12.62 -11.29 35.60
N ASN A 375 -13.62 -11.64 34.80
CA ASN A 375 -14.87 -10.91 34.70
C ASN A 375 -15.98 -11.44 35.62
N ASN A 376 -15.61 -12.03 36.74
CA ASN A 376 -16.55 -12.50 37.75
C ASN A 376 -16.36 -11.69 39.04
N GLN A 377 -17.40 -10.95 39.43
CA GLN A 377 -17.38 -10.09 40.62
C GLN A 377 -17.68 -10.86 41.90
N VAL A 378 -18.37 -11.99 41.78
CA VAL A 378 -18.79 -12.81 42.93
C VAL A 378 -17.66 -13.75 43.37
N LYS A 379 -16.97 -14.37 42.41
CA LYS A 379 -15.90 -15.32 42.66
C LYS A 379 -14.55 -14.67 42.40
N THR A 380 -13.62 -14.79 43.34
CA THR A 380 -12.24 -14.32 43.14
C THR A 380 -11.47 -15.28 42.22
N PRO A 381 -10.46 -14.78 41.46
CA PRO A 381 -9.55 -15.65 40.72
C PRO A 381 -8.89 -16.69 41.64
N PRO A 382 -8.62 -17.91 41.16
CA PRO A 382 -7.95 -18.92 41.96
C PRO A 382 -6.51 -18.52 42.30
N PRO A 383 -5.92 -19.07 43.38
CA PRO A 383 -4.54 -18.80 43.77
C PRO A 383 -3.55 -19.08 42.63
N ALA A 384 -2.50 -18.25 42.52
CA ALA A 384 -1.49 -18.33 41.46
C ALA A 384 -0.80 -19.71 41.35
N SER A 385 -0.81 -20.52 42.41
CA SER A 385 -0.23 -21.88 42.42
C SER A 385 -0.91 -22.85 41.46
N ILE A 386 -2.19 -22.63 41.12
CA ILE A 386 -2.99 -23.50 40.26
C ILE A 386 -2.84 -23.12 38.78
N TRP A 387 -2.25 -21.96 38.49
CA TRP A 387 -2.12 -21.44 37.14
C TRP A 387 -0.99 -22.14 36.37
N PRO A 388 -1.08 -22.23 35.02
CA PRO A 388 -0.02 -22.79 34.20
C PRO A 388 1.30 -22.04 34.41
N LYS A 389 2.38 -22.79 34.71
CA LYS A 389 3.73 -22.23 34.79
C LYS A 389 4.24 -21.97 33.38
N ILE A 390 4.34 -20.70 33.01
CA ILE A 390 4.77 -20.26 31.69
C ILE A 390 6.01 -19.38 31.78
N HIS A 391 6.80 -19.34 30.70
CA HIS A 391 8.05 -18.58 30.62
C HIS A 391 7.84 -17.09 30.26
N LYS A 392 6.58 -16.65 30.15
CA LYS A 392 6.18 -15.26 29.83
C LYS A 392 5.44 -14.65 31.02
N PRO A 393 5.52 -13.33 31.25
CA PRO A 393 4.77 -12.68 32.33
C PRO A 393 3.26 -12.90 32.20
N LEU A 394 2.62 -13.35 33.28
CA LEU A 394 1.17 -13.51 33.39
C LEU A 394 0.64 -12.59 34.50
N LYS A 395 -0.35 -11.76 34.17
CA LYS A 395 -1.04 -10.90 35.14
C LYS A 395 -2.54 -11.18 35.12
N VAL A 396 -3.16 -11.22 36.29
CA VAL A 396 -4.60 -11.39 36.45
C VAL A 396 -5.19 -10.11 37.00
N VAL A 397 -6.25 -9.61 36.37
CA VAL A 397 -6.97 -8.41 36.80
C VAL A 397 -8.44 -8.75 36.93
N GLN A 398 -9.00 -8.60 38.13
CA GLN A 398 -10.43 -8.75 38.38
C GLN A 398 -11.16 -7.45 38.07
N THR A 399 -12.24 -7.51 37.30
CA THR A 399 -13.04 -6.33 36.97
C THR A 399 -13.95 -5.95 38.14
N LYS A 400 -14.18 -4.64 38.33
CA LYS A 400 -15.09 -4.13 39.36
C LYS A 400 -16.56 -4.32 38.99
N GLU A 401 -16.87 -4.31 37.71
CA GLU A 401 -18.22 -4.44 37.16
C GLU A 401 -18.18 -5.27 35.87
N ASN A 402 -19.23 -6.05 35.61
CA ASN A 402 -19.39 -6.75 34.34
C ASN A 402 -20.03 -5.82 33.31
N ARG A 403 -19.20 -5.07 32.59
CA ARG A 403 -19.65 -4.13 31.52
C ARG A 403 -19.36 -4.61 30.11
N LEU A 404 -18.91 -5.86 29.95
CA LEU A 404 -18.59 -6.42 28.65
C LEU A 404 -19.78 -7.28 28.20
N SER A 405 -20.56 -6.78 27.24
CA SER A 405 -21.47 -7.63 26.47
C SER A 405 -20.62 -8.51 25.55
N ASN A 406 -20.86 -9.82 25.56
CA ASN A 406 -20.33 -10.70 24.51
C ASN A 406 -20.88 -10.28 23.15
#